data_AF-A0A3R6JTT9-F1
#
_entry.id   AF-A0A3R6JTT9-F1
#
_cell.length_a   1.000
_cell.length_b   1.000
_cell.length_c   1.000
_cell.angle_alpha   90.00
_cell.angle_beta   90.00
_cell.angle_gamma   90.00
#
_symmetry.space_group_name_H-M   'P 1'
#
loop_
_entity.id
_entity.type
_entity.pdbx_description
1 polymer ?
#
loop_
_entity_poly.entity_id
_entity_poly.type
_entity_poly.pdbx_seq_one_letter_code
_entity_poly.pdbx_strand_id
1 'polypeptide(L)' 'MGRMKQEPVKILTPEEEEQVKSLETESDGILDWIFDHPTEDNGKLISRLNWIDKKVLDLKGESALEVNEDFRR' A
#
# COMPACT_ATOMS: atom_id res chain seq x y z
N MET A 1 3.89 -24.38 20.61
CA MET A 1 3.12 -23.16 20.24
C MET A 1 4.13 -22.03 20.03
N GLY A 2 4.46 -21.72 18.79
CA GLY A 2 5.45 -20.70 18.45
C GLY A 2 4.87 -19.30 18.69
N ARG A 3 5.48 -18.52 19.57
CA ARG A 3 5.17 -17.10 19.74
C ARG A 3 5.62 -16.40 18.47
N MET A 4 4.66 -16.05 17.60
CA MET A 4 4.92 -15.11 16.50
C MET A 4 5.43 -13.83 17.13
N LYS A 5 6.69 -13.48 16.85
CA LYS A 5 7.23 -12.18 17.19
C LYS A 5 6.44 -11.19 16.34
N GLN A 6 5.46 -10.51 16.94
CA GLN A 6 4.84 -9.35 16.33
C GLN A 6 5.96 -8.34 16.14
N GLU A 7 6.34 -8.09 14.89
CA GLU A 7 7.24 -6.99 14.56
C GLU A 7 6.63 -5.71 15.15
N PRO A 8 7.45 -4.83 15.75
CA PRO A 8 6.96 -3.62 16.37
C PRO A 8 6.24 -2.80 15.29
N VAL A 9 4.93 -2.61 15.46
CA VAL A 9 4.15 -1.68 14.65
C VAL A 9 4.87 -0.34 14.70
N LYS A 10 5.41 0.10 13.56
CA LYS A 10 6.09 1.39 13.50
C LYS A 10 5.07 2.45 13.91
N ILE A 11 5.35 3.14 15.01
CA ILE A 11 4.54 4.28 15.43
C ILE A 11 4.84 5.38 14.42
N LEU A 12 3.89 5.64 13.52
CA LEU A 12 3.98 6.73 12.55
C LEU A 12 4.08 8.05 13.32
N THR A 13 4.94 8.94 12.83
CA THR A 13 4.91 10.33 13.27
C THR A 13 3.64 11.03 12.76
N PRO A 14 3.17 12.12 13.39
CA PRO A 14 2.00 12.85 12.92
C PRO A 14 2.11 13.30 11.45
N GLU A 15 3.32 13.60 10.98
CA GLU A 15 3.59 13.96 9.60
C GLU A 15 3.49 12.76 8.66
N GLU A 16 3.95 11.58 9.08
CA GLU A 16 3.77 10.34 8.32
C GLU A 16 2.29 9.90 8.31
N GLU A 17 1.55 10.09 9.40
CA GLU A 17 0.10 9.83 9.45
C GLU A 17 -0.68 10.73 8.48
N GLU A 18 -0.33 12.03 8.42
CA GLU A 18 -0.94 12.96 7.47
C GLU A 18 -0.62 12.56 6.02
N GLN A 19 0.62 12.14 5.75
CA GLN A 19 1.02 11.63 4.43
C GLN A 19 0.26 10.37 4.05
N VAL A 20 0.14 9.39 4.95
CA VAL A 20 -0.64 8.17 4.71
C VAL A 20 -2.10 8.52 4.42
N LYS A 21 -2.71 9.39 5.22
CA LYS A 21 -4.11 9.79 5.02
C LYS A 21 -4.33 10.51 3.69
N SER A 22 -3.38 11.35 3.27
CA SER A 22 -3.41 12.02 1.97
C SER A 22 -3.32 11.00 0.82
N LEU A 23 -2.42 10.03 0.93
CA LEU A 23 -2.26 8.94 -0.03
C LEU A 23 -3.49 8.03 -0.10
N GLU A 24 -4.11 7.69 1.03
CA GLU A 24 -5.34 6.91 1.10
C GLU A 24 -6.51 7.67 0.45
N THR A 25 -6.62 8.98 0.69
CA THR A 25 -7.63 9.83 0.03
C THR A 25 -7.43 9.87 -1.49
N GLU A 26 -6.17 9.94 -1.96
CA GLU A 26 -5.85 9.90 -3.39
C GLU A 26 -6.23 8.54 -4.00
N SER A 27 -5.91 7.44 -3.30
CA SER A 27 -6.26 6.08 -3.71
C SER A 27 -7.77 5.90 -3.86
N ASP A 28 -8.56 6.35 -2.89
CA ASP A 28 -10.02 6.28 -2.93
C ASP A 28 -10.59 7.01 -4.16
N GLY A 29 -10.09 8.22 -4.45
CA GLY A 29 -10.53 8.97 -5.63
C GLY A 29 -10.17 8.30 -6.96
N ILE A 30 -9.00 7.64 -7.02
CA ILE A 30 -8.61 6.88 -8.20
C ILE A 30 -9.49 5.64 -8.36
N LEU A 31 -9.78 4.92 -7.27
CA LEU A 31 -10.64 3.74 -7.29
C LEU A 31 -12.07 4.10 -7.72
N ASP A 32 -12.61 5.21 -7.22
CA ASP A 32 -13.93 5.72 -7.59
C ASP A 32 -13.99 6.03 -9.09
N TRP A 33 -13.01 6.75 -9.63
CA TRP A 33 -12.95 7.06 -11.05
C TRP A 33 -12.81 5.79 -11.93
N ILE A 34 -12.00 4.81 -11.51
CA ILE A 34 -11.85 3.54 -12.23
C ILE A 34 -13.18 2.78 -12.22
N PHE A 35 -13.92 2.84 -11.11
CA PHE A 35 -15.20 2.18 -10.96
C PHE A 35 -16.28 2.81 -11.85
N ASP A 36 -16.29 4.14 -11.96
CA ASP A 36 -17.17 4.87 -12.86
C ASP A 36 -16.79 4.69 -14.35
N HIS A 37 -15.50 4.50 -14.67
CA HIS A 37 -14.99 4.42 -16.04
C HIS A 37 -14.21 3.10 -16.30
N PRO A 38 -14.88 1.93 -16.21
CA PRO A 38 -14.22 0.62 -16.25
C PRO A 38 -13.69 0.24 -17.64
N THR A 39 -14.14 0.93 -18.70
CA THR A 39 -13.77 0.66 -20.09
C THR A 39 -12.66 1.56 -20.62
N GLU A 40 -12.21 2.55 -19.83
CA GLU A 40 -11.09 3.42 -20.20
C GLU A 40 -9.73 2.74 -19.94
N ASP A 41 -8.68 3.24 -20.60
CA ASP A 41 -7.32 2.76 -20.37
C ASP A 41 -6.79 3.29 -19.03
N ASN A 42 -7.09 2.55 -17.98
CA ASN A 42 -6.81 2.95 -16.59
C ASN A 42 -5.38 2.59 -16.17
N GLY A 43 -4.52 2.18 -17.11
CA GLY A 43 -3.18 1.65 -16.81
C GLY A 43 -2.29 2.62 -16.03
N LYS A 44 -2.39 3.92 -16.31
CA LYS A 44 -1.66 4.97 -15.55
C LYS A 44 -2.16 5.10 -14.12
N LEU A 45 -3.46 5.00 -13.92
CA LEU A 45 -4.10 5.11 -12.61
C LEU A 45 -3.86 3.86 -11.75
N ILE A 46 -3.91 2.68 -12.36
CA ILE A 46 -3.50 1.42 -11.72
C ILE A 46 -2.02 1.47 -11.33
N SER A 47 -1.16 2.03 -12.19
CA SER A 47 0.26 2.22 -11.84
C SER A 47 0.44 3.19 -10.67
N ARG A 48 -0.42 4.22 -10.59
CA ARG A 48 -0.41 5.18 -9.48
C ARG A 48 -0.88 4.55 -8.18
N LEU A 49 -1.94 3.74 -8.20
CA LEU A 49 -2.41 2.96 -7.04
C LEU A 49 -1.30 2.04 -6.52
N ASN A 50 -0.64 1.28 -7.39
CA ASN A 50 0.50 0.44 -6.99
C ASN A 50 1.66 1.24 -6.36
N TRP A 51 1.88 2.47 -6.79
CA TRP A 51 2.89 3.34 -6.19
C TRP A 51 2.44 3.86 -4.81
N ILE A 52 1.16 4.21 -4.67
CA ILE A 52 0.55 4.62 -3.39
C ILE A 52 0.67 3.49 -2.36
N ASP A 53 0.28 2.26 -2.72
CA ASP A 53 0.36 1.10 -1.83
C ASP A 53 1.79 0.86 -1.34
N LYS A 54 2.78 0.88 -2.25
CA LYS A 54 4.19 0.76 -1.88
C LYS A 54 4.65 1.87 -0.94
N LYS A 55 4.19 3.10 -1.15
CA LYS A 55 4.54 4.24 -0.30
C LYS A 55 3.91 4.14 1.07
N VAL A 56 2.65 3.72 1.17
CA VAL A 56 1.99 3.51 2.46
C VAL A 56 2.67 2.38 3.25
N LEU A 57 3.06 1.29 2.59
CA LEU A 57 3.82 0.19 3.22
C LEU A 57 5.20 0.66 3.73
N ASP A 58 5.94 1.41 2.91
CA ASP A 58 7.24 2.00 3.27
C ASP A 58 7.12 2.94 4.48
N LEU A 59 6.08 3.80 4.51
CA LEU A 59 5.79 4.69 5.62
C LEU A 59 5.43 3.91 6.90
N LYS A 60 4.58 2.88 6.79
CA LYS A 60 4.18 2.00 7.90
C LYS A 60 5.31 1.08 8.38
N GLY A 61 6.47 1.10 7.72
CA GLY A 61 7.59 0.22 8.05
C GLY A 61 7.24 -1.25 7.87
N GLU A 62 6.18 -1.54 7.13
CA GLU A 62 5.79 -2.88 6.75
C GLU A 62 6.56 -3.19 5.46
N SER A 63 7.57 -4.06 5.56
CA SER A 63 8.15 -4.70 4.38
C SER A 63 6.98 -5.34 3.63
N ALA A 64 6.75 -4.95 2.37
CA ALA A 64 5.90 -5.72 1.48
C ALA A 64 6.37 -7.17 1.62
N LEU A 65 5.52 -8.04 2.20
CA LEU A 65 5.84 -9.42 2.57
C LEU A 65 6.95 -9.94 1.67
N GLU A 66 8.15 -10.15 2.23
CA GLU A 66 9.17 -10.94 1.55
C GLU A 66 8.49 -12.27 1.25
N VAL A 67 8.04 -12.41 0.00
CA VAL A 67 7.57 -13.68 -0.54
C VAL A 67 8.79 -14.55 -0.46
N ASN A 68 8.87 -15.34 0.62
CA ASN A 68 9.93 -16.31 0.85
C ASN A 68 10.23 -17.00 -0.48
N GLU A 69 11.48 -16.90 -0.94
CA GLU A 69 12.01 -17.55 -2.15
C GLU A 69 11.87 -19.09 -2.14
N ASP A 70 11.19 -19.66 -1.15
CA ASP A 70 10.93 -21.09 -0.96
C ASP A 70 10.05 -21.73 -2.06
N PHE A 71 9.46 -20.93 -2.95
CA PHE A 71 8.66 -21.43 -4.09
C PHE A 71 9.44 -21.60 -5.40
N ARG A 72 10.76 -21.32 -5.45
CA ARG A 72 11.61 -21.62 -6.64
C ARG A 72 12.39 -22.92 -6.46
N ARG A 73 11.69 -24.04 -6.35
CA ARG A 73 12.31 -25.37 -6.45
C ARG A 73 11.75 -26.17 -7.61
#